data_AF-A0A955AW64-F1
#
_entry.id   AF-A0A955AW64-F1
#
_cell.length_a   1.000
_cell.length_b   1.000
_cell.length_c   1.000
_cell.angle_alpha   90.00
_cell.angle_beta   90.00
_cell.angle_gamma   90.00
#
_symmetry.space_group_name_H-M   'P 1'
#
loop_
_entity.id
_entity.type
_entity.pdbx_description
1 polymer ?
#
loop_
_entity_poly.entity_id
_entity_poly.type
_entity_poly.pdbx_seq_one_letter_code
_entity_poly.pdbx_strand_id
1 'polypeptide(L)'
;VADLRSMGNGVQASACHTTVHNNIFASNRGATALRRDGGTLRHSHNLCYGFGQIGFNTKVDESTIDRDPLFANAATGNYRLAKGSPAINSGLNLPSDVPVDMEGNPRPSFHVSEIGAYEFTRANGSLRLLEWREVK
;
A
#
# COMPACT_ATOMS: atom_id res chain seq x y z
N VAL A 1 12.68 -1.87 7.68
CA VAL A 1 12.65 -1.66 6.21
C VAL A 1 13.98 -2.18 5.67
N ALA A 2 13.99 -3.38 5.10
CA ALA A 2 15.21 -4.00 4.57
C ALA A 2 15.05 -4.17 3.06
N ASP A 3 16.01 -3.63 2.31
CA ASP A 3 16.25 -3.92 0.90
C ASP A 3 16.78 -5.36 0.81
N LEU A 4 15.96 -6.28 0.31
CA LEU A 4 16.49 -7.45 -0.38
C LEU A 4 16.08 -7.30 -1.85
N ARG A 5 17.07 -7.05 -2.71
CA ARG A 5 17.06 -7.46 -4.13
C ARG A 5 17.04 -8.98 -4.27
N SER A 6 16.24 -9.65 -3.47
CA SER A 6 15.97 -11.08 -3.56
C SER A 6 14.99 -11.28 -4.69
N MET A 7 15.21 -12.30 -5.51
CA MET A 7 14.21 -12.84 -6.42
C MET A 7 13.07 -13.54 -5.65
N GLY A 8 12.73 -13.02 -4.46
CA GLY A 8 11.76 -13.56 -3.53
C GLY A 8 10.38 -12.96 -3.76
N ASN A 9 9.37 -13.71 -3.34
CA ASN A 9 7.99 -13.25 -3.39
C ASN A 9 7.78 -12.02 -2.48
N GLY A 10 6.74 -11.22 -2.74
CA GLY A 10 6.38 -10.10 -1.86
C GLY A 10 5.90 -10.61 -0.48
N VAL A 11 4.87 -11.45 -0.48
CA VAL A 11 4.36 -12.18 0.68
C VAL A 11 4.19 -13.65 0.32
N GLN A 12 4.64 -14.54 1.21
CA GLN A 12 4.46 -15.98 1.08
C GLN A 12 3.83 -16.57 2.34
N ALA A 13 2.63 -17.13 2.20
CA ALA A 13 1.93 -17.85 3.26
C ALA A 13 2.06 -19.36 3.04
N SER A 14 2.77 -20.07 3.92
CA SER A 14 3.14 -21.49 3.71
C SER A 14 2.38 -22.50 4.60
N ALA A 15 1.71 -22.04 5.65
CA ALA A 15 0.77 -22.83 6.49
C ALA A 15 0.05 -21.95 7.54
N CYS A 16 0.07 -20.64 7.37
CA CYS A 16 -0.35 -19.66 8.37
C CYS A 16 -1.61 -18.90 7.95
N HIS A 17 -2.23 -18.22 8.92
CA HIS A 17 -3.20 -17.17 8.64
C HIS A 17 -2.44 -15.86 8.48
N THR A 18 -2.50 -15.25 7.29
CA THR A 18 -1.84 -13.98 7.00
C THR A 18 -2.84 -13.01 6.41
N THR A 19 -2.95 -11.84 7.02
CA THR A 19 -3.72 -10.68 6.53
C THR A 19 -2.75 -9.61 6.05
N VAL A 20 -3.00 -9.08 4.85
CA VAL A 20 -2.12 -8.08 4.21
C VAL A 20 -2.97 -6.98 3.59
N HIS A 21 -3.00 -5.83 4.23
CA HIS A 21 -3.76 -4.66 3.76
C HIS A 21 -2.89 -3.42 3.73
N ASN A 22 -3.10 -2.54 2.75
CA ASN A 22 -2.43 -1.24 2.65
C ASN A 22 -0.89 -1.35 2.53
N ASN A 23 -0.36 -2.37 1.85
CA ASN A 23 1.08 -2.53 1.67
C ASN A 23 1.52 -2.17 0.25
N ILE A 24 2.73 -1.63 0.13
CA ILE A 24 3.42 -1.47 -1.14
C ILE A 24 4.52 -2.53 -1.26
N PHE A 25 4.41 -3.37 -2.27
CA PHE A 25 5.44 -4.30 -2.70
C PHE A 25 5.96 -3.82 -4.06
N ALA A 26 7.24 -3.48 -4.15
CA ALA A 26 7.81 -2.92 -5.39
C ALA A 26 9.19 -3.52 -5.70
N SER A 27 9.54 -3.51 -6.99
CA SER A 27 10.89 -3.80 -7.50
C SER A 27 11.37 -5.26 -7.43
N ASN A 28 10.48 -6.23 -7.18
CA ASN A 28 10.82 -7.66 -7.16
C ASN A 28 10.53 -8.33 -8.51
N ARG A 29 11.37 -8.02 -9.50
CA ARG A 29 11.21 -8.52 -10.88
C ARG A 29 11.30 -10.05 -10.93
N GLY A 30 10.34 -10.66 -11.63
CA GLY A 30 10.31 -12.11 -11.89
C GLY A 30 9.75 -12.98 -10.77
N ALA A 31 9.34 -12.40 -9.64
CA ALA A 31 8.73 -13.14 -8.53
C ALA A 31 7.19 -13.03 -8.53
N THR A 32 6.55 -13.71 -7.56
CA THR A 32 5.11 -13.53 -7.27
C THR A 32 4.91 -12.51 -6.15
N ALA A 33 4.00 -11.54 -6.30
CA ALA A 33 3.73 -10.58 -5.23
C ALA A 33 3.06 -11.24 -4.02
N LEU A 34 1.99 -12.01 -4.24
CA LEU A 34 1.16 -12.63 -3.21
C LEU A 34 1.07 -14.12 -3.48
N ARG A 35 1.81 -14.92 -2.69
CA ARG A 35 1.89 -16.37 -2.87
C ARG A 35 1.28 -17.09 -1.67
N ARG A 36 0.34 -18.00 -1.93
CA ARG A 36 -0.20 -18.92 -0.91
C ARG A 36 0.19 -20.35 -1.25
N ASP A 37 1.17 -20.86 -0.53
CA ASP A 37 1.61 -22.26 -0.57
C ASP A 37 0.84 -23.14 0.44
N GLY A 38 0.22 -22.53 1.45
CA GLY A 38 -0.64 -23.20 2.44
C GLY A 38 -1.38 -22.20 3.32
N GLY A 39 -2.30 -22.67 4.16
CA GLY A 39 -3.08 -21.82 5.06
C GLY A 39 -4.00 -20.83 4.32
N THR A 40 -4.15 -19.62 4.86
CA THR A 40 -5.03 -18.58 4.31
C THR A 40 -4.28 -17.26 4.15
N LEU A 41 -4.34 -16.69 2.95
CA LEU A 41 -3.81 -15.36 2.64
C LEU A 41 -4.98 -14.43 2.32
N ARG A 42 -5.36 -13.59 3.27
CA ARG A 42 -6.33 -12.52 3.08
C ARG A 42 -5.58 -11.26 2.73
N HIS A 43 -5.94 -10.61 1.63
CA HIS A 43 -5.25 -9.43 1.18
C HIS A 43 -6.20 -8.54 0.40
N SER A 44 -6.03 -7.22 0.53
CA SER A 44 -6.76 -6.20 -0.24
C SER A 44 -6.04 -4.86 -0.10
N HIS A 45 -6.32 -3.92 -1.01
CA HIS A 45 -5.79 -2.56 -1.00
C HIS A 45 -4.26 -2.54 -0.91
N ASN A 46 -3.60 -3.44 -1.64
CA ASN A 46 -2.14 -3.45 -1.76
C ASN A 46 -1.73 -2.91 -3.12
N LEU A 47 -0.53 -2.36 -3.20
CA LEU A 47 0.09 -1.97 -4.45
C LEU A 47 1.28 -2.89 -4.71
N CYS A 48 1.19 -3.68 -5.77
CA CYS A 48 2.17 -4.69 -6.14
C CYS A 48 2.78 -4.33 -7.49
N TYR A 49 3.95 -3.69 -7.51
CA TYR A 49 4.58 -3.19 -8.73
C TYR A 49 5.84 -3.95 -9.12
N GLY A 50 5.93 -4.33 -10.39
CA GLY A 50 7.13 -4.89 -10.98
C GLY A 50 7.34 -6.38 -10.67
N PHE A 51 6.25 -7.14 -10.50
CA PHE A 51 6.26 -8.60 -10.35
C PHE A 51 5.97 -9.31 -11.68
N GLY A 52 6.39 -10.57 -11.81
CA GLY A 52 6.00 -11.41 -12.96
C GLY A 52 4.58 -11.97 -12.83
N GLN A 53 4.10 -12.09 -11.60
CA GLN A 53 2.75 -12.54 -11.26
C GLN A 53 2.29 -11.84 -9.98
N ILE A 54 1.06 -11.34 -9.93
CA ILE A 54 0.54 -10.67 -8.72
C ILE A 54 0.06 -11.70 -7.69
N GLY A 55 -0.71 -12.72 -8.09
CA GLY A 55 -1.21 -13.76 -7.18
C GLY A 55 -0.89 -15.16 -7.65
N PHE A 56 -0.32 -16.01 -6.78
CA PHE A 56 -0.16 -17.44 -7.01
C PHE A 56 -0.99 -18.25 -6.00
N ASN A 57 -1.85 -19.12 -6.53
CA ASN A 57 -2.81 -19.89 -5.75
C ASN A 57 -3.51 -18.94 -4.77
N THR A 58 -4.01 -17.80 -5.20
CA THR A 58 -4.80 -16.88 -4.38
C THR A 58 -5.59 -16.01 -5.35
N LYS A 59 -6.82 -15.64 -4.99
CA LYS A 59 -7.58 -14.68 -5.80
C LYS A 59 -7.00 -13.30 -5.52
N VAL A 60 -6.53 -12.62 -6.55
CA VAL A 60 -6.11 -11.22 -6.45
C VAL A 60 -7.37 -10.38 -6.22
N ASP A 61 -7.36 -9.53 -5.19
CA ASP A 61 -8.48 -8.66 -4.88
C ASP A 61 -8.50 -7.49 -5.85
N GLU A 62 -9.69 -7.03 -6.24
CA GLU A 62 -9.86 -5.96 -7.23
C GLU A 62 -9.28 -4.62 -6.77
N SER A 63 -9.13 -4.42 -5.47
CA SER A 63 -8.45 -3.25 -4.89
C SER A 63 -6.91 -3.33 -4.96
N THR A 64 -6.34 -4.41 -5.52
CA THR A 64 -4.90 -4.52 -5.73
C THR A 64 -4.47 -3.70 -6.93
N ILE A 65 -3.49 -2.82 -6.74
CA ILE A 65 -2.97 -1.92 -7.78
C ILE A 65 -1.63 -2.45 -8.30
N ASP A 66 -1.50 -2.66 -9.61
CA ASP A 66 -0.23 -2.96 -10.28
C ASP A 66 0.23 -1.77 -11.13
N ARG A 67 0.75 -0.74 -10.47
CA ARG A 67 1.29 0.47 -11.08
C ARG A 67 2.45 1.00 -10.25
N ASP A 68 3.32 1.80 -10.86
CA ASP A 68 4.44 2.43 -10.15
C ASP A 68 3.92 3.22 -8.93
N PRO A 69 4.42 2.94 -7.70
CA PRO A 69 4.01 3.65 -6.50
C PRO A 69 4.45 5.12 -6.47
N LEU A 70 5.34 5.55 -7.37
CA LEU A 70 5.84 6.92 -7.45
C LEU A 70 6.33 7.45 -6.09
N PHE A 71 7.39 6.84 -5.56
CA PHE A 71 8.04 7.33 -4.35
C PHE A 71 8.75 8.66 -4.60
N ALA A 72 8.81 9.52 -3.58
CA ALA A 72 9.48 10.81 -3.65
C ALA A 72 10.98 10.66 -3.97
N ASN A 73 11.67 9.71 -3.33
CA ASN A 73 13.02 9.30 -3.72
C ASN A 73 13.38 7.93 -3.13
N ALA A 74 13.00 6.84 -3.82
CA ALA A 74 13.29 5.49 -3.37
C ALA A 74 14.80 5.19 -3.31
N ALA A 75 15.62 5.79 -4.19
CA ALA A 75 17.06 5.54 -4.24
C ALA A 75 17.79 6.01 -2.98
N THR A 76 17.25 7.00 -2.29
CA THR A 76 17.76 7.50 -1.00
C THR A 76 16.93 7.01 0.19
N GLY A 77 16.05 6.03 0.01
CA GLY A 77 15.18 5.50 1.07
C GLY A 77 14.00 6.39 1.47
N ASN A 78 13.67 7.43 0.69
CA ASN A 78 12.47 8.24 0.92
C ASN A 78 11.26 7.61 0.23
N TYR A 79 10.59 6.73 0.96
CA TYR A 79 9.40 5.99 0.51
C TYR A 79 8.07 6.74 0.74
N ARG A 80 8.12 8.06 1.00
CA ARG A 80 6.92 8.89 0.96
C ARG A 80 6.37 8.93 -0.47
N LEU A 81 5.06 9.07 -0.61
CA LEU A 81 4.41 9.14 -1.90
C LEU A 81 4.68 10.50 -2.57
N ALA A 82 4.99 10.50 -3.86
CA ALA A 82 5.01 11.69 -4.69
C ALA A 82 3.59 12.02 -5.19
N LYS A 83 3.39 13.29 -5.58
CA LYS A 83 2.13 13.74 -6.18
C LYS A 83 1.78 12.88 -7.40
N GLY A 84 0.54 12.39 -7.42
CA GLY A 84 0.05 11.54 -8.51
C GLY A 84 0.31 10.05 -8.32
N SER A 85 0.90 9.65 -7.19
CA SER A 85 0.99 8.23 -6.82
C SER A 85 -0.39 7.56 -6.82
N PRO A 86 -0.53 6.37 -7.41
CA PRO A 86 -1.77 5.61 -7.38
C PRO A 86 -2.09 5.04 -5.99
N ALA A 87 -1.19 5.15 -5.01
CA ALA A 87 -1.43 4.74 -3.63
C ALA A 87 -2.21 5.79 -2.81
N ILE A 88 -2.31 7.03 -3.31
CA ILE A 88 -3.00 8.15 -2.65
C ILE A 88 -4.50 7.87 -2.60
N ASN A 89 -5.13 8.01 -1.41
CA ASN A 89 -6.56 7.77 -1.16
C ASN A 89 -7.09 6.43 -1.72
N SER A 90 -6.28 5.37 -1.74
CA SER A 90 -6.64 4.08 -2.34
C SER A 90 -6.57 2.90 -1.35
N GLY A 91 -6.32 3.19 -0.07
CA GLY A 91 -6.24 2.21 0.99
C GLY A 91 -7.59 1.82 1.60
N LEU A 92 -7.52 0.90 2.55
CA LEU A 92 -8.59 0.49 3.44
C LEU A 92 -8.51 1.27 4.75
N ASN A 93 -9.59 1.90 5.19
CA ASN A 93 -9.62 2.60 6.46
C ASN A 93 -9.66 1.61 7.64
N LEU A 94 -8.57 1.55 8.40
CA LEU A 94 -8.41 0.68 9.58
C LEU A 94 -7.96 1.48 10.82
N PRO A 95 -8.66 2.58 11.19
CA PRO A 95 -8.19 3.51 12.23
C PRO A 95 -8.09 2.86 13.62
N SER A 96 -8.84 1.79 13.88
CA SER A 96 -8.77 1.05 15.16
C SER A 96 -7.53 0.17 15.26
N ASP A 97 -6.99 -0.29 14.13
CA ASP A 97 -5.84 -1.21 14.09
C ASP A 97 -4.52 -0.45 13.87
N VAL A 98 -4.54 0.53 12.97
CA VAL A 98 -3.37 1.36 12.60
C VAL A 98 -3.79 2.83 12.54
N PRO A 99 -3.84 3.53 13.70
CA PRO A 99 -4.39 4.89 13.78
C PRO A 99 -3.50 5.98 13.20
N VAL A 100 -2.19 5.73 13.05
CA VAL A 100 -1.22 6.71 12.56
C VAL A 100 -0.22 6.08 11.58
N ASP A 101 0.37 6.89 10.71
CA ASP A 101 1.46 6.51 9.81
C ASP A 101 2.84 6.56 10.50
N MET A 102 3.92 6.29 9.74
CA MET A 102 5.28 6.29 10.27
C MET A 102 5.80 7.67 10.70
N GLU A 103 5.11 8.76 10.36
CA GLU A 103 5.44 10.13 10.78
C GLU A 103 4.51 10.66 11.87
N GLY A 104 3.55 9.83 12.32
CA GLY A 104 2.56 10.20 13.31
C GLY A 104 1.35 10.96 12.74
N ASN A 105 1.18 11.01 11.42
CA ASN A 105 -0.02 11.57 10.81
C ASN A 105 -1.21 10.61 11.04
N PRO A 106 -2.42 11.11 11.33
CA PRO A 106 -3.62 10.28 11.44
C PRO A 106 -3.88 9.46 10.18
N ARG A 107 -4.47 8.27 10.34
CA ARG A 107 -4.98 7.44 9.25
C ARG A 107 -6.51 7.28 9.34
N PRO A 108 -7.27 7.65 8.30
CA PRO A 108 -6.84 8.50 7.18
C PRO A 108 -6.50 9.91 7.64
N SER A 109 -5.53 10.54 6.98
CA SER A 109 -5.19 11.96 7.16
C SER A 109 -6.23 12.86 6.49
N PHE A 110 -6.96 12.29 5.52
CA PHE A 110 -8.07 12.92 4.84
C PHE A 110 -9.30 12.01 4.76
N HIS A 111 -9.63 11.45 3.59
CA HIS A 111 -10.88 10.69 3.37
C HIS A 111 -10.65 9.18 3.40
N VAL A 112 -9.60 8.73 2.72
CA VAL A 112 -9.22 7.32 2.60
C VAL A 112 -7.74 7.21 2.93
N SER A 113 -7.36 6.17 3.65
CA SER A 113 -5.96 5.93 3.98
C SER A 113 -5.13 5.73 2.71
N GLU A 114 -3.85 6.05 2.80
CA GLU A 114 -2.89 5.69 1.76
C GLU A 114 -2.56 4.18 1.82
N ILE A 115 -2.32 3.59 0.64
CA ILE A 115 -1.59 2.33 0.56
C ILE A 115 -0.12 2.62 0.87
N GLY A 116 0.47 1.89 1.80
CA GLY A 116 1.86 2.04 2.20
C GLY A 116 2.02 2.67 3.58
N ALA A 117 3.26 3.03 3.91
CA ALA A 117 3.66 3.36 5.28
C ALA A 117 3.45 4.84 5.66
N TYR A 118 3.23 5.71 4.68
CA TYR A 118 3.13 7.16 4.84
C TYR A 118 1.81 7.66 4.24
N GLU A 119 1.16 8.59 4.92
CA GLU A 119 0.03 9.35 4.38
C GLU A 119 0.54 10.50 3.50
N PHE A 120 -0.18 10.82 2.44
CA PHE A 120 0.14 11.96 1.58
C PHE A 120 -0.53 13.22 2.13
N THR A 121 0.12 13.81 3.13
CA THR A 121 -0.39 15.03 3.77
C THR A 121 -0.24 16.23 2.84
N ARG A 122 -1.26 17.09 2.79
CA ARG A 122 -1.10 18.42 2.19
C ARG A 122 -0.21 19.25 3.10
N ALA A 123 0.67 20.06 2.52
CA ALA A 123 1.49 20.99 3.29
C ALA A 123 0.60 21.84 4.23
N ASN A 124 1.05 22.01 5.48
CA ASN A 124 0.36 22.84 6.47
C ASN A 124 0.02 24.22 5.87
N GLY A 125 -1.26 24.62 5.95
CA GLY A 125 -1.76 25.88 5.40
C GLY A 125 -2.51 25.78 4.06
N SER A 126 -2.81 24.58 3.55
CA SER A 126 -3.67 24.46 2.36
C SER A 126 -5.14 24.72 2.70
N LEU A 127 -5.76 25.73 2.09
CA LEU A 127 -7.21 25.95 2.11
C LEU A 127 -7.87 24.97 1.11
N ARG A 128 -8.85 24.18 1.55
CA ARG A 128 -9.71 23.36 0.66
C ARG A 128 -11.11 23.97 0.64
N LEU A 129 -11.62 24.24 -0.56
CA LEU A 129 -13.06 24.50 -0.75
C LEU A 129 -13.77 23.15 -0.60
N LEU A 130 -14.65 23.03 0.41
CA LEU A 130 -15.52 21.88 0.58
C LEU A 130 -16.60 21.92 -0.50
N GLU A 131 -16.88 20.76 -1.11
CA GLU A 131 -18.06 20.62 -1.96
C GLU A 131 -19.31 20.61 -1.06
N TRP A 132 -20.40 21.24 -1.50
CA TRP A 132 -21.65 21.36 -0.72
C TRP A 132 -22.22 20.01 -0.24
N ARG A 133 -21.85 18.90 -0.89
CA ARG A 133 -22.24 17.54 -0.52
C ARG A 133 -21.54 17.01 0.73
N GLU A 134 -20.42 17.61 1.15
CA GLU A 134 -19.63 17.19 2.32
C GLU A 134 -20.07 17.89 3.63
N VAL A 135 -21.04 18.82 3.57
CA VAL A 135 -21.47 19.66 4.73
C VAL A 135 -22.92 19.36 5.16
N LYS A 136 -23.49 18.23 4.75
CA LYS A 136 -24.83 17.80 5.13
C LYS A 136 -24.81 16.47 5.86
#